data_AF-A0AAJ1BPX2-F1
#
_entry.id   AF-A0AAJ1BPX2-F1
#
_cell.length_a   1.000
_cell.length_b   1.000
_cell.length_c   1.000
_cell.angle_alpha   90.00
_cell.angle_beta   90.00
_cell.angle_gamma   90.00
#
_symmetry.space_group_name_H-M   'P 1'
#
loop_
_entity.id
_entity.type
_entity.pdbx_description
1 polymer ?
#
loop_
_entity_poly.entity_id
_entity_poly.type
_entity_poly.pdbx_seq_one_letter_code
_entity_poly.pdbx_strand_id
1 'polypeptide(L)'
;EMSGHFFLHDRWPGFDDSLYNSARLLEIIGRDPAPADGGPAFSECFSFLPDYPSTGEAKIPLPGEREEVMAAVQEAFSNMECSTVDGIRVRYDDGWYLCRPSNTEAILVMRAEGRNEAALESILADVNARIGHMADLSALR
;
A
#
# COMPACT_ATOMS: atom_id res chain seq x y z
N GLU A 1 8.65 3.50 -4.39
CA GLU A 1 7.19 3.77 -4.46
C GLU A 1 6.45 2.52 -4.90
N MET A 2 5.14 2.44 -4.65
CA MET A 2 4.32 1.30 -5.12
C MET A 2 4.28 1.17 -6.65
N SER A 3 4.49 2.27 -7.37
CA SER A 3 4.64 2.36 -8.83
C SER A 3 5.89 1.68 -9.38
N GLY A 4 6.81 1.22 -8.51
CA GLY A 4 8.07 0.57 -8.91
C GLY A 4 9.27 1.51 -9.06
N HIS A 5 9.11 2.80 -8.78
CA HIS A 5 10.23 3.74 -8.73
C HIS A 5 11.03 3.55 -7.43
N PHE A 6 12.31 3.18 -7.55
CA PHE A 6 13.25 3.06 -6.42
C PHE A 6 14.35 4.11 -6.56
N PHE A 7 14.64 4.80 -5.46
CA PHE A 7 15.61 5.89 -5.39
C PHE A 7 16.73 5.48 -4.44
N LEU A 8 17.93 5.28 -4.99
CA LEU A 8 19.10 4.90 -4.20
C LEU A 8 20.05 6.10 -4.14
N HIS A 9 20.34 6.57 -2.92
CA HIS A 9 21.29 7.66 -2.65
C HIS A 9 22.50 7.19 -1.83
N ASP A 10 22.72 5.87 -1.71
CA ASP A 10 23.89 5.34 -0.99
C ASP A 10 25.17 5.42 -1.85
N ARG A 11 25.07 5.01 -3.12
CA ARG A 11 26.17 4.92 -4.11
C ARG A 11 25.77 5.49 -5.47
N TRP A 12 24.64 6.20 -5.52
CA TRP A 12 24.04 6.76 -6.73
C TRP A 12 23.44 8.14 -6.42
N PRO A 13 23.20 9.03 -7.40
CA PRO A 13 22.79 10.42 -7.12
C PRO A 13 21.35 10.60 -6.62
N GLY A 14 20.60 9.54 -6.33
CA GLY A 14 19.27 9.62 -5.71
C GLY A 14 18.09 9.87 -6.63
N PHE A 15 18.27 9.90 -7.95
CA PHE A 15 17.15 9.82 -8.90
C PHE A 15 16.74 8.35 -9.11
N ASP A 16 15.52 8.14 -9.60
CA ASP A 16 15.03 6.82 -9.97
C ASP A 16 15.69 6.31 -11.25
N ASP A 17 16.29 5.12 -11.16
CA ASP A 17 17.00 4.51 -12.28
C ASP A 17 16.76 2.99 -12.29
N SER A 18 15.91 2.52 -13.19
CA SER A 18 15.56 1.10 -13.28
C SER A 18 16.73 0.19 -13.65
N LEU A 19 17.69 0.69 -14.44
CA LEU A 19 18.89 -0.07 -14.81
C LEU A 19 19.82 -0.21 -13.60
N TYR A 20 20.04 0.88 -12.87
CA TYR A 20 20.84 0.83 -11.65
C TYR A 20 20.18 -0.05 -10.58
N ASN A 21 18.86 0.08 -10.38
CA ASN A 21 18.11 -0.75 -9.43
C ASN A 21 18.17 -2.25 -9.80
N SER A 22 18.10 -2.58 -11.10
CA SER A 22 18.29 -3.95 -11.58
C SER A 22 19.71 -4.46 -11.30
N ALA A 23 20.73 -3.62 -11.51
CA ALA A 23 22.11 -3.97 -11.19
C ALA A 23 22.30 -4.22 -9.67
N ARG A 24 21.62 -3.44 -8.82
CA ARG A 24 21.64 -3.61 -7.36
C ARG A 24 20.91 -4.87 -6.91
N LEU A 25 19.81 -5.21 -7.56
CA LEU A 25 19.13 -6.49 -7.35
C LEU A 25 20.05 -7.67 -7.70
N LEU A 26 20.71 -7.63 -8.86
CA LEU A 26 21.70 -8.64 -9.27
C LEU A 26 22.89 -8.70 -8.32
N GLU A 27 23.38 -7.56 -7.83
CA GLU A 27 24.45 -7.49 -6.82
C GLU A 27 24.05 -8.20 -5.52
N ILE A 28 22.79 -8.07 -5.09
CA ILE A 28 22.29 -8.72 -3.86
C ILE A 28 22.19 -10.24 -4.06
N ILE A 29 21.56 -10.68 -5.16
CA ILE A 29 21.35 -12.11 -5.44
C ILE A 29 22.68 -12.81 -5.72
N GLY A 30 23.61 -12.14 -6.40
CA GLY A 30 24.94 -12.69 -6.72
C GLY A 30 25.88 -12.87 -5.52
N ARG A 31 25.43 -12.55 -4.29
CA ARG A 31 26.18 -12.87 -3.06
C ARG A 31 26.03 -14.34 -2.65
N ASP A 32 24.96 -14.98 -3.07
CA ASP A 32 24.73 -16.40 -2.84
C ASP A 32 25.30 -17.24 -3.99
N PRO A 33 25.63 -18.53 -3.75
CA PRO A 33 25.99 -19.45 -4.83
C PRO A 33 24.89 -19.54 -5.89
N ALA A 34 25.24 -19.94 -7.11
CA ALA A 34 24.22 -20.23 -8.11
C ALA A 34 23.31 -21.39 -7.64
N PRO A 35 22.05 -21.47 -8.11
CA PRO A 35 21.17 -22.60 -7.78
C PRO A 35 21.78 -23.97 -8.13
N ALA A 36 22.59 -24.05 -9.19
CA ALA A 36 23.31 -25.26 -9.57
C ALA A 36 24.40 -25.68 -8.55
N ASP A 37 24.87 -24.73 -7.74
CA ASP A 37 25.90 -24.92 -6.71
C ASP A 37 25.30 -24.93 -5.29
N GLY A 38 23.99 -25.13 -5.16
CA GLY A 38 23.29 -25.24 -3.88
C GLY A 38 22.84 -23.92 -3.25
N GLY A 39 22.85 -22.81 -4.00
CA GLY A 39 22.20 -21.56 -3.60
C GLY A 39 20.68 -21.56 -3.80
N PRO A 40 19.97 -20.55 -3.27
CA PRO A 40 18.51 -20.46 -3.38
C PRO A 40 18.07 -20.15 -4.82
N ALA A 41 16.88 -20.62 -5.19
CA ALA A 41 16.24 -20.16 -6.41
C ALA A 41 15.83 -18.68 -6.28
N PHE A 42 15.73 -17.96 -7.40
CA PHE A 42 15.31 -16.55 -7.39
C PHE A 42 13.98 -16.32 -6.66
N SER A 43 13.02 -17.24 -6.79
CA SER A 43 11.73 -17.20 -6.10
C SER A 43 11.83 -17.31 -4.58
N GLU A 44 12.92 -17.86 -4.05
CA GLU A 44 13.14 -18.08 -2.62
C GLU A 44 13.90 -16.93 -1.97
N CYS A 45 14.61 -16.10 -2.75
CA CYS A 45 15.41 -14.97 -2.27
C CYS A 45 14.60 -13.99 -1.40
N PHE A 46 13.28 -13.93 -1.57
CA PHE A 46 12.39 -13.02 -0.87
C PHE A 46 11.43 -13.72 0.11
N SER A 47 11.58 -15.03 0.32
CA SER A 47 10.70 -15.84 1.17
C SER A 47 10.69 -15.42 2.65
N PHE A 48 11.69 -14.66 3.09
CA PHE A 48 11.76 -14.11 4.44
C PHE A 48 10.84 -12.89 4.64
N LEU A 49 10.38 -12.26 3.56
CA LEU A 49 9.44 -11.15 3.66
C LEU A 49 8.06 -11.70 4.02
N PRO A 50 7.38 -11.14 5.04
CA PRO A 50 6.03 -11.55 5.35
C PRO A 50 5.09 -11.20 4.20
N ASP A 51 4.23 -12.14 3.84
CA ASP A 51 3.09 -11.88 2.96
C ASP A 51 1.89 -11.52 3.83
N TYR A 52 1.31 -10.35 3.59
CA TYR A 52 0.19 -9.82 4.37
C TYR A 52 -1.04 -9.70 3.48
N PRO A 53 -2.20 -10.23 3.90
CA PRO A 53 -3.43 -10.07 3.14
C PRO A 53 -3.76 -8.59 2.98
N SER A 54 -4.09 -8.24 1.74
CA SER A 54 -4.33 -6.87 1.29
C SER A 54 -5.40 -6.88 0.20
N THR A 55 -6.24 -5.85 0.19
CA THR A 55 -7.28 -5.68 -0.83
C THR A 55 -6.73 -5.38 -2.23
N GLY A 56 -5.43 -5.07 -2.32
CA GLY A 56 -4.88 -4.40 -3.50
C GLY A 56 -5.44 -2.98 -3.65
N GLU A 57 -5.38 -2.43 -4.86
CA GLU A 57 -5.88 -1.08 -5.16
C GLU A 57 -7.36 -1.12 -5.56
N ALA A 58 -8.23 -0.62 -4.69
CA ALA A 58 -9.63 -0.41 -4.98
C ALA A 58 -9.85 1.00 -5.55
N LYS A 59 -10.56 1.08 -6.68
CA LYS A 59 -10.94 2.35 -7.32
C LYS A 59 -12.43 2.58 -7.13
N ILE A 60 -12.76 3.55 -6.29
CA ILE A 60 -14.14 3.87 -5.91
C ILE A 60 -14.51 5.23 -6.51
N PRO A 61 -15.63 5.39 -7.21
CA PRO A 61 -16.06 6.69 -7.71
C PRO A 61 -16.11 7.73 -6.59
N LEU A 62 -15.58 8.93 -6.85
CA LEU A 62 -15.65 10.03 -5.88
C LEU A 62 -17.12 10.47 -5.76
N PRO A 63 -17.75 10.41 -4.56
CA PRO A 63 -19.19 10.62 -4.41
C PRO A 63 -19.62 12.10 -4.38
N GLY A 64 -18.68 13.04 -4.47
CA GLY A 64 -18.94 14.47 -4.38
C GLY A 64 -17.68 15.30 -4.58
N GLU A 65 -17.68 16.54 -4.08
CA GLU A 65 -16.51 17.41 -4.18
C GLU A 65 -15.35 16.89 -3.33
N ARG A 66 -14.14 16.91 -3.90
CA ARG A 66 -12.95 16.28 -3.31
C ARG A 66 -12.69 16.74 -1.88
N GLU A 67 -12.72 18.05 -1.64
CA GLU A 67 -12.39 18.61 -0.32
C GLU A 67 -13.42 18.19 0.74
N GLU A 68 -14.70 18.21 0.40
CA GLU A 68 -15.80 17.83 1.30
C GLU A 68 -15.72 16.33 1.65
N VAL A 69 -15.52 15.47 0.65
CA VAL A 69 -15.40 14.03 0.84
C VAL A 69 -14.19 13.71 1.72
N MET A 70 -13.02 14.31 1.43
CA MET A 70 -11.81 14.02 2.20
C MET A 70 -11.90 14.56 3.64
N ALA A 71 -12.56 15.70 3.87
CA ALA A 71 -12.82 16.21 5.21
C ALA A 71 -13.76 15.27 5.99
N ALA A 72 -14.81 14.75 5.34
CA ALA A 72 -15.74 13.79 5.96
C ALA A 72 -15.04 12.46 6.32
N VAL A 73 -14.19 11.94 5.42
CA VAL A 73 -13.38 10.75 5.70
C VAL A 73 -12.42 11.01 6.86
N GLN A 74 -11.73 12.15 6.88
CA GLN A 74 -10.82 12.50 7.97
C GLN A 74 -11.56 12.56 9.31
N GLU A 75 -12.73 13.21 9.35
CA GLU A 75 -13.55 13.31 10.56
C GLU A 75 -14.03 11.94 11.03
N ALA A 76 -14.39 11.04 10.11
CA ALA A 76 -14.82 9.68 10.44
C ALA A 76 -13.73 8.84 11.15
N PHE A 77 -12.46 9.24 11.04
CA PHE A 77 -11.31 8.61 11.71
C PHE A 77 -10.61 9.55 12.70
N SER A 78 -11.26 10.64 13.14
CA SER A 78 -10.65 11.65 14.03
C SER A 78 -10.19 11.11 15.38
N ASN A 79 -10.76 9.97 15.81
CA ASN A 79 -10.39 9.28 17.04
C ASN A 79 -9.24 8.25 16.89
N MET A 80 -8.61 8.17 15.71
CA MET A 80 -7.56 7.20 15.40
C MET A 80 -6.27 7.90 14.96
N GLU A 81 -5.14 7.21 15.09
CA GLU A 81 -3.87 7.70 14.58
C GLU A 81 -3.88 7.70 13.04
N CYS A 82 -3.79 8.88 12.44
CA CYS A 82 -3.87 9.08 11.00
C CYS A 82 -2.70 9.92 10.47
N SER A 83 -2.26 9.61 9.25
CA SER A 83 -1.41 10.50 8.43
C SER A 83 -2.24 11.13 7.32
N THR A 84 -2.08 12.43 7.12
CA THR A 84 -2.82 13.22 6.12
C THR A 84 -1.94 13.75 4.98
N VAL A 85 -0.76 13.16 4.78
CA VAL A 85 0.24 13.65 3.80
C VAL A 85 -0.23 13.42 2.35
N ASP A 86 -0.87 12.29 2.08
CA ASP A 86 -1.36 11.90 0.75
C ASP A 86 -2.65 11.08 0.93
N GLY A 87 -3.78 11.80 1.09
CA GLY A 87 -5.04 11.24 1.55
C GLY A 87 -5.05 10.99 3.07
N ILE A 88 -5.90 10.08 3.52
CA ILE A 88 -6.04 9.67 4.92
C ILE A 88 -5.55 8.24 5.07
N ARG A 89 -4.39 8.09 5.72
CA ARG A 89 -3.84 6.78 6.10
C ARG A 89 -4.07 6.53 7.58
N VAL A 90 -4.92 5.58 7.90
CA VAL A 90 -5.30 5.19 9.26
C VAL A 90 -4.42 4.02 9.71
N ARG A 91 -3.88 4.11 10.92
CA ARG A 91 -3.11 3.04 11.55
C ARG A 91 -3.99 2.21 12.49
N TYR A 92 -3.94 0.90 12.32
CA TYR A 92 -4.48 -0.09 13.25
C TYR A 92 -3.31 -0.85 13.90
N ASP A 93 -3.53 -1.53 15.02
CA ASP A 93 -2.48 -2.30 15.69
C ASP A 93 -1.91 -3.42 14.80
N ASP A 94 -2.81 -4.08 14.07
CA ASP A 94 -2.50 -5.21 13.19
C ASP A 94 -2.70 -4.90 11.70
N GLY A 95 -2.65 -3.63 11.29
CA GLY A 95 -2.79 -3.28 9.88
C GLY A 95 -2.95 -1.79 9.61
N TRP A 96 -3.41 -1.46 8.41
CA TRP A 96 -3.65 -0.08 8.01
C TRP A 96 -4.71 0.02 6.91
N TYR A 97 -5.28 1.21 6.79
CA TYR A 97 -6.19 1.60 5.73
C TYR A 97 -5.70 2.91 5.10
N LEU A 98 -5.89 3.05 3.79
CA LEU A 98 -5.62 4.27 3.03
C LEU A 98 -6.85 4.64 2.21
N CYS A 99 -7.23 5.90 2.26
CA CYS A 99 -8.13 6.54 1.32
C CYS A 99 -7.45 7.79 0.76
N ARG A 100 -7.22 7.86 -0.55
CA ARG A 100 -6.71 9.08 -1.17
C ARG A 100 -7.49 9.43 -2.44
N PRO A 101 -7.67 10.71 -2.75
CA PRO A 101 -8.25 11.09 -4.02
C PRO A 101 -7.23 10.87 -5.14
N SER A 102 -7.67 10.39 -6.30
CA SER A 102 -6.83 10.40 -7.50
C SER A 102 -6.59 11.83 -7.97
N ASN A 103 -5.36 12.10 -8.42
CA ASN A 103 -4.98 13.39 -8.99
C ASN A 103 -5.50 13.56 -10.42
N THR A 104 -5.67 12.46 -11.15
CA THR A 104 -5.98 12.45 -12.59
C THR A 104 -7.41 12.05 -12.90
N GLU A 105 -8.10 11.38 -11.97
CA GLU A 105 -9.43 10.81 -12.17
C GLU A 105 -10.37 11.16 -11.01
N ALA A 106 -11.68 11.18 -11.27
CA ALA A 106 -12.71 11.43 -10.26
C ALA A 106 -13.01 10.17 -9.41
N ILE A 107 -11.96 9.62 -8.78
CA ILE A 107 -12.03 8.41 -7.96
C ILE A 107 -11.28 8.60 -6.64
N LEU A 108 -11.68 7.82 -5.64
CA LEU A 108 -10.92 7.48 -4.46
C LEU A 108 -10.13 6.20 -4.74
N VAL A 109 -8.84 6.25 -4.46
CA VAL A 109 -7.95 5.10 -4.44
C VAL A 109 -7.86 4.63 -3.00
N MET A 110 -8.34 3.43 -2.73
CA MET A 110 -8.38 2.85 -1.39
C MET A 110 -7.60 1.54 -1.33
N ARG A 111 -7.00 1.26 -0.17
CA ARG A 111 -6.34 -0.02 0.12
C ARG A 111 -6.38 -0.29 1.62
N ALA A 112 -6.55 -1.55 2.00
CA ALA A 112 -6.32 -2.02 3.35
C ALA A 112 -5.38 -3.22 3.34
N GLU A 113 -4.64 -3.39 4.44
CA GLU A 113 -3.73 -4.53 4.65
C GLU A 113 -3.76 -4.89 6.13
N GLY A 114 -3.87 -6.19 6.42
CA GLY A 114 -3.86 -6.75 7.76
C GLY A 114 -2.70 -7.72 7.95
N ARG A 115 -2.23 -7.92 9.18
CA ARG A 115 -1.20 -8.92 9.49
C ARG A 115 -1.67 -10.36 9.30
N ASN A 116 -2.97 -10.57 9.24
CA ASN A 116 -3.66 -11.83 8.92
C ASN A 116 -5.06 -11.51 8.40
N GLU A 117 -5.78 -12.54 7.92
CA GLU A 117 -7.10 -12.38 7.30
C GLU A 117 -8.12 -11.76 8.26
N ALA A 118 -8.13 -12.19 9.53
CA ALA A 118 -9.05 -11.66 10.54
C ALA A 118 -8.81 -10.17 10.83
N ALA A 119 -7.54 -9.73 10.81
CA ALA A 119 -7.19 -8.32 10.94
C ALA A 119 -7.68 -7.52 9.73
N LEU A 120 -7.50 -8.03 8.50
CA LEU A 120 -8.00 -7.38 7.29
C LEU A 120 -9.52 -7.27 7.32
N GLU A 121 -10.24 -8.35 7.61
CA GLU A 121 -11.70 -8.37 7.74
C GLU A 121 -12.19 -7.37 8.79
N SER A 122 -11.53 -7.31 9.95
CA SER A 122 -11.86 -6.34 11.01
C SER A 122 -11.66 -4.90 10.56
N ILE A 123 -10.60 -4.61 9.82
CA ILE A 123 -10.33 -3.27 9.27
C ILE A 123 -11.40 -2.91 8.25
N LEU A 124 -11.73 -3.81 7.32
CA LEU A 124 -12.76 -3.58 6.31
C LEU A 124 -14.14 -3.35 6.94
N ALA A 125 -14.47 -4.09 7.99
CA ALA A 125 -15.71 -3.91 8.73
C ALA A 125 -15.79 -2.53 9.40
N ASP A 126 -14.72 -2.06 10.06
CA ASP A 126 -14.67 -0.73 10.68
C ASP A 126 -14.74 0.39 9.63
N VAL A 127 -13.98 0.27 8.54
CA VAL A 127 -14.01 1.23 7.42
C VAL A 127 -15.43 1.31 6.84
N ASN A 128 -16.08 0.17 6.57
CA ASN A 128 -17.44 0.15 6.07
C ASN A 128 -18.45 0.75 7.05
N ALA A 129 -18.30 0.50 8.36
CA ALA A 129 -19.16 1.10 9.38
C ALA A 129 -19.02 2.63 9.43
N ARG A 130 -17.81 3.16 9.24
CA ARG A 130 -17.51 4.59 9.34
C ARG A 130 -17.90 5.38 8.10
N ILE A 131 -17.59 4.87 6.91
CA ILE A 131 -17.71 5.63 5.66
C ILE A 131 -18.51 4.92 4.56
N GLY A 132 -19.01 3.70 4.78
CA GLY A 132 -19.81 2.96 3.79
C GLY A 132 -21.16 3.61 3.46
N HIS A 133 -21.62 4.55 4.29
CA HIS A 133 -22.79 5.38 3.99
C HIS A 133 -22.46 6.56 3.04
N MET A 134 -21.17 6.88 2.86
CA MET A 134 -20.70 7.97 2.00
C MET A 134 -20.36 7.49 0.58
N ALA A 135 -19.90 6.25 0.43
CA ALA A 135 -19.50 5.67 -0.86
C ALA A 135 -19.74 4.16 -0.90
N ASP A 136 -19.94 3.60 -2.10
CA ASP A 136 -19.98 2.15 -2.31
C ASP A 136 -18.57 1.55 -2.22
N LEU A 137 -18.30 0.85 -1.13
CA LEU A 137 -17.00 0.21 -0.86
C LEU A 137 -16.94 -1.23 -1.36
N SER A 138 -17.88 -1.69 -2.19
CA SER A 138 -17.92 -3.07 -2.66
C SER A 138 -16.66 -3.52 -3.40
N ALA A 139 -15.89 -2.59 -3.95
CA ALA A 139 -14.60 -2.83 -4.60
C ALA A 139 -13.42 -2.98 -3.63
N LEU A 140 -13.58 -2.64 -2.35
CA LEU A 140 -12.56 -2.76 -1.30
C LEU A 140 -12.77 -4.08 -0.54
N ARG A 141 -12.23 -5.17 -1.08
CA ARG A 141 -12.33 -6.54 -0.54
C ARG A 141 -11.00 -7.24 -0.58
#